data_AF-W2TK85-F1
#
_entry.id   AF-W2TK85-F1
#
_cell.length_a   1.000
_cell.length_b   1.000
_cell.length_c   1.000
_cell.angle_alpha   90.00
_cell.angle_beta   90.00
_cell.angle_gamma   90.00
#
_symmetry.space_group_name_H-M   'P 1'
#
loop_
_entity.id
_entity.type
_entity.pdbx_description
1 polymer ?
#
loop_
_entity_poly.entity_id
_entity_poly.type
_entity_poly.pdbx_seq_one_letter_code
_entity_poly.pdbx_strand_id
1 'polypeptide(L)'
;MTICTYNVRTLASKAAIEDLMVQAKKITYNVIGLTETRRRHPLNAVYETREELFLRTCDSRGVGGVGVLVNTNMAMNSDSFEQLTTRLGHLRMRRCGATPALIILVAYAPTSSYEKEIEAFYLDLEKFCREDHAFYKVIIGDFNSKISQRRTPEELHIGKHLQ
;
A
#
# COMPACT_ATOMS: atom_id res chain seq x y z
N MET A 1 -11.08 3.06 -13.04
CA MET A 1 -10.63 3.21 -11.64
C MET A 1 -9.21 3.72 -11.65
N THR A 2 -8.91 4.75 -10.87
CA THR A 2 -7.58 5.36 -10.76
C THR A 2 -6.97 5.02 -9.41
N ILE A 3 -5.89 4.25 -9.42
CA ILE A 3 -5.16 3.84 -8.22
C ILE A 3 -3.81 4.54 -8.23
N CYS A 4 -3.48 5.21 -7.12
CA CYS A 4 -2.21 5.89 -6.93
C CYS A 4 -1.45 5.24 -5.78
N THR A 5 -0.14 5.49 -5.71
CA THR A 5 0.68 5.13 -4.56
C THR A 5 1.50 6.34 -4.12
N TYR A 6 1.69 6.51 -2.81
CA TYR A 6 2.52 7.57 -2.27
C TYR A 6 3.30 7.09 -1.04
N ASN A 7 4.63 7.19 -1.13
CA ASN A 7 5.48 7.13 0.06
C ASN A 7 5.41 8.48 0.77
N VAL A 8 4.68 8.50 1.90
CA VAL A 8 4.36 9.72 2.63
C VAL A 8 5.43 10.12 3.65
N ARG A 9 6.46 9.30 3.86
CA ARG A 9 7.52 9.43 4.88
C ARG A 9 7.05 9.41 6.33
N THR A 10 5.90 10.02 6.65
CA THR A 10 5.22 9.92 7.93
C THR A 10 3.77 10.44 7.85
N LEU A 11 2.87 9.78 8.57
CA LEU A 11 1.52 10.26 8.94
C LEU A 11 1.32 10.09 10.45
N ALA A 12 2.39 10.25 11.23
CA ALA A 12 2.35 10.01 12.67
C ALA A 12 1.51 11.07 13.42
N SER A 13 1.42 12.29 12.89
CA SER A 13 0.73 13.43 13.49
C SER A 13 -0.56 13.79 12.75
N LYS A 14 -1.47 14.52 13.42
CA LYS A 14 -2.69 15.05 12.80
C LYS A 14 -2.37 16.02 11.65
N ALA A 15 -1.40 16.92 11.85
CA ALA A 15 -0.96 17.87 10.82
C ALA A 15 -0.52 17.17 9.53
N ALA A 16 0.27 16.09 9.63
CA ALA A 16 0.71 15.34 8.44
C ALA A 16 -0.47 14.69 7.69
N ILE A 17 -1.51 14.26 8.41
CA ILE A 17 -2.73 13.74 7.81
C ILE A 17 -3.53 14.85 7.12
N GLU A 18 -3.66 16.02 7.75
CA GLU A 18 -4.31 17.19 7.15
C GLU A 18 -3.60 17.63 5.86
N ASP A 19 -2.27 17.67 5.88
CA ASP A 19 -1.46 17.96 4.69
C ASP A 19 -1.70 16.94 3.56
N LEU A 20 -1.75 15.64 3.90
CA LEU A 20 -2.11 14.60 2.92
C LEU A 20 -3.48 14.88 2.30
N MET A 21 -4.50 15.21 3.11
CA MET A 21 -5.85 15.50 2.61
C MET A 21 -5.86 16.73 1.69
N VAL A 22 -5.07 17.77 2.00
CA VAL A 22 -4.92 18.96 1.15
C VAL A 22 -4.25 18.61 -0.19
N GLN A 23 -3.20 17.78 -0.19
CA GLN A 23 -2.54 17.37 -1.43
C GLN A 23 -3.41 16.42 -2.26
N ALA A 24 -4.10 15.47 -1.62
CA ALA A 24 -4.96 14.50 -2.30
C ALA A 24 -6.07 15.19 -3.11
N LYS A 25 -6.61 16.33 -2.62
CA LYS A 25 -7.60 17.14 -3.34
C LYS A 25 -7.11 17.73 -4.66
N LYS A 26 -5.80 17.78 -4.90
CA LYS A 26 -5.21 18.33 -6.13
C LYS A 26 -5.12 17.32 -7.26
N ILE A 27 -5.40 16.05 -6.99
CA ILE A 27 -5.33 14.96 -7.96
C ILE A 27 -6.66 14.24 -8.03
N THR A 28 -6.95 13.64 -9.19
CA THR A 28 -8.08 12.74 -9.35
C THR A 28 -7.66 11.33 -8.94
N TYR A 29 -8.31 10.75 -7.95
CA TYR A 29 -8.01 9.41 -7.47
C TYR A 29 -9.27 8.65 -7.05
N ASN A 30 -9.20 7.32 -7.07
CA ASN A 30 -10.19 6.46 -6.43
C ASN A 30 -9.63 5.82 -5.16
N VAL A 31 -8.38 5.35 -5.21
CA VAL A 31 -7.65 4.79 -4.06
C VAL A 31 -6.21 5.29 -4.13
N ILE A 32 -5.66 5.74 -2.99
CA ILE A 32 -4.23 6.02 -2.83
C ILE A 32 -3.67 5.01 -1.83
N GLY A 33 -2.75 4.15 -2.25
CA GLY A 33 -1.91 3.34 -1.36
C GLY A 33 -0.84 4.20 -0.70
N LEU A 34 -0.68 4.07 0.61
CA LEU A 34 0.22 4.86 1.42
C LEU A 34 1.28 3.94 2.03
N THR A 35 2.55 4.31 1.89
CA THR A 35 3.69 3.58 2.47
C THR A 35 4.51 4.49 3.37
N GLU A 36 5.27 3.90 4.31
CA GLU A 36 6.10 4.63 5.26
C GLU A 36 5.27 5.59 6.15
N THR A 37 4.09 5.16 6.58
CA THR A 37 3.18 5.99 7.39
C THR A 37 3.72 6.22 8.81
N ARG A 38 4.60 5.33 9.31
CA ARG A 38 5.26 5.41 10.64
C ARG A 38 4.27 5.65 11.79
N ARG A 39 3.03 5.20 11.64
CA ARG A 39 1.96 5.41 12.62
C ARG A 39 2.03 4.30 13.68
N ARG A 40 2.13 4.66 14.96
CA ARG A 40 2.19 3.67 16.07
C ARG A 40 0.84 3.05 16.44
N HIS A 41 -0.25 3.78 16.18
CA HIS A 41 -1.61 3.33 16.48
C HIS A 41 -2.43 3.30 15.20
N PRO A 42 -3.21 2.24 14.95
CA PRO A 42 -4.04 2.17 13.75
C PRO A 42 -5.04 3.33 13.76
N LEU A 43 -5.44 3.77 12.57
CA LEU A 43 -6.46 4.80 12.39
C LEU A 43 -7.43 4.32 11.32
N ASN A 44 -8.72 4.32 11.62
CA ASN A 44 -9.78 4.23 10.63
C ASN A 44 -10.60 5.50 10.80
N ALA A 45 -10.64 6.35 9.78
CA ALA A 45 -11.35 7.63 9.82
C ALA A 45 -12.22 7.78 8.57
N VAL A 46 -13.43 8.30 8.77
CA VAL A 46 -14.32 8.71 7.69
C VAL A 46 -14.47 10.23 7.81
N TYR A 47 -14.14 10.96 6.76
CA TYR A 47 -14.24 12.41 6.73
C TYR A 47 -15.65 12.87 6.31
N GLU A 48 -15.95 14.15 6.49
CA GLU A 48 -17.24 14.74 6.08
C GLU A 48 -17.50 14.58 4.57
N THR A 49 -16.43 14.58 3.78
CA THR A 49 -16.44 14.27 2.35
C THR A 49 -16.79 12.81 2.05
N ARG A 50 -16.88 11.95 3.06
CA ARG A 50 -17.00 10.47 3.00
C ARG A 50 -15.77 9.77 2.40
N GLU A 51 -14.64 10.46 2.34
CA GLU A 51 -13.36 9.81 2.10
C GLU A 51 -13.00 8.96 3.33
N GLU A 52 -12.49 7.75 3.10
CA GLU A 52 -12.10 6.84 4.17
C GLU A 52 -10.57 6.68 4.20
N LEU A 53 -9.97 6.93 5.37
CA LEU A 53 -8.54 6.76 5.60
C LEU A 53 -8.32 5.59 6.56
N PHE A 54 -7.56 4.61 6.10
CA PHE A 54 -7.12 3.47 6.89
C PHE A 54 -5.60 3.51 7.03
N LEU A 55 -5.09 3.58 8.26
CA LEU A 55 -3.67 3.48 8.58
C LEU A 55 -3.44 2.27 9.48
N ARG A 56 -2.37 1.55 9.17
CA ARG A 56 -1.90 0.37 9.87
C ARG A 56 -0.53 0.63 10.48
N THR A 57 -0.17 -0.15 11.50
CA THR A 57 0.91 0.22 12.40
C THR A 57 2.29 -0.07 11.81
N CYS A 58 3.25 0.77 12.19
CA CYS A 58 4.67 0.47 12.03
C CYS A 58 5.16 -0.54 13.08
N ASP A 59 6.40 -1.00 12.95
CA ASP A 59 7.06 -1.80 13.97
C ASP A 59 7.41 -0.97 15.24
N SER A 60 7.98 -1.63 16.24
CA SER A 60 8.39 -1.00 17.50
C SER A 60 9.45 0.10 17.34
N ARG A 61 10.22 0.08 16.25
CA ARG A 61 11.24 1.08 15.92
C ARG A 61 10.65 2.28 15.18
N GLY A 62 9.36 2.25 14.85
CA GLY A 62 8.73 3.28 14.02
C GLY A 62 8.91 3.06 12.52
N VAL A 63 9.37 1.88 12.09
CA VAL A 63 9.65 1.56 10.69
C VAL A 63 8.47 0.84 10.04
N GLY A 64 8.18 1.20 8.79
CA GLY A 64 7.06 0.67 8.04
C GLY A 64 5.79 1.48 8.26
N GLY A 65 4.67 0.78 8.35
CA GLY A 65 3.34 1.36 8.31
C GLY A 65 2.85 1.51 6.88
N VAL A 66 1.64 1.04 6.65
CA VAL A 66 0.93 1.09 5.37
C VAL A 66 -0.46 1.67 5.59
N GLY A 67 -1.09 2.14 4.53
CA GLY A 67 -2.43 2.68 4.60
C GLY A 67 -3.08 2.79 3.23
N VAL A 68 -4.36 3.16 3.23
CA VAL A 68 -5.10 3.53 2.03
C VAL A 68 -5.98 4.73 2.31
N LEU A 69 -6.06 5.65 1.35
CA LEU A 69 -7.08 6.70 1.28
C LEU A 69 -8.04 6.36 0.14
N VAL A 70 -9.31 6.16 0.46
CA VAL A 70 -10.37 5.77 -0.48
C VAL A 70 -11.31 6.95 -0.68
N ASN A 71 -11.49 7.35 -1.93
CA ASN A 71 -12.41 8.43 -2.28
C ASN A 71 -13.88 8.00 -2.07
N THR A 72 -14.75 8.98 -1.85
CA THR A 72 -16.20 8.84 -1.63
C THR A 72 -16.91 7.90 -2.58
N ASN A 73 -16.58 7.94 -3.88
CA ASN A 73 -17.26 7.12 -4.89
C ASN A 73 -16.91 5.63 -4.74
N MET A 74 -15.74 5.33 -4.17
CA MET A 74 -15.28 3.97 -3.92
C MET A 74 -15.47 3.50 -2.48
N ALA A 75 -15.71 4.41 -1.52
CA ALA A 75 -15.93 4.06 -0.12
C ALA A 75 -17.08 3.05 0.05
N MET A 76 -18.17 3.21 -0.69
CA MET A 76 -19.29 2.26 -0.69
C MET A 76 -18.92 0.86 -1.20
N ASN A 77 -17.82 0.73 -1.94
CA ASN A 77 -17.31 -0.54 -2.44
C ASN A 77 -16.11 -1.03 -1.61
N SER A 78 -15.59 -0.24 -0.66
CA SER A 78 -14.60 -0.70 0.30
C SER A 78 -15.25 -1.72 1.25
N ASP A 79 -14.55 -2.82 1.53
CA ASP A 79 -14.96 -3.82 2.52
C ASP A 79 -14.12 -3.69 3.80
N SER A 80 -12.82 -3.93 3.67
CA SER A 80 -11.86 -3.86 4.77
C SER A 80 -10.47 -3.51 4.27
N PHE A 81 -9.67 -2.87 5.14
CA PHE A 81 -8.23 -2.76 4.97
C PHE A 81 -7.52 -3.51 6.09
N GLU A 82 -6.81 -4.58 5.78
CA GLU A 82 -6.15 -5.44 6.77
C GLU A 82 -4.63 -5.28 6.71
N GLN A 83 -4.00 -5.36 7.88
CA GLN A 83 -2.54 -5.38 7.99
C GLN A 83 -2.08 -6.83 7.93
N LEU A 84 -1.30 -7.15 6.90
CA LEU A 84 -0.72 -8.48 6.72
C LEU A 84 0.63 -8.56 7.44
N THR A 85 1.44 -7.52 7.28
CA THR A 85 2.69 -7.28 8.03
C THR A 85 2.83 -5.79 8.29
N THR A 86 3.89 -5.33 8.97
CA THR A 86 4.15 -3.88 9.11
C THR A 86 4.46 -3.18 7.77
N ARG A 87 4.71 -3.95 6.71
CA ARG A 87 5.08 -3.48 5.37
C ARG A 87 4.08 -3.87 4.28
N LEU A 88 3.07 -4.68 4.60
CA LEU A 88 2.06 -5.18 3.68
C LEU A 88 0.66 -4.94 4.25
N GLY A 89 -0.22 -4.36 3.46
CA GLY A 89 -1.64 -4.24 3.77
C GLY A 89 -2.48 -4.55 2.56
N HIS A 90 -3.69 -5.06 2.77
CA HIS A 90 -4.60 -5.37 1.67
C HIS A 90 -5.92 -4.63 1.84
N LEU A 91 -6.38 -3.98 0.79
CA LEU A 91 -7.73 -3.42 0.69
C LEU A 91 -8.58 -4.40 -0.11
N ARG A 92 -9.62 -4.94 0.53
CA ARG A 92 -10.64 -5.74 -0.14
C ARG A 92 -11.76 -4.83 -0.63
N MET A 93 -12.06 -4.93 -1.92
CA MET A 93 -13.20 -4.24 -2.53
C MET A 93 -14.36 -5.22 -2.68
N ARG A 94 -15.54 -4.81 -2.26
CA ARG A 94 -16.79 -5.56 -2.40
C ARG A 94 -17.12 -5.81 -3.86
N ARG A 95 -17.74 -6.97 -4.07
CA ARG A 95 -18.34 -7.35 -5.34
C ARG A 95 -19.72 -6.70 -5.44
N CYS A 96 -19.96 -5.87 -6.46
CA CYS A 96 -21.28 -5.29 -6.73
C CYS A 96 -21.84 -5.84 -8.05
N GLY A 97 -22.95 -6.58 -8.01
CA GLY A 97 -23.60 -7.10 -9.23
C GLY A 97 -22.70 -8.03 -10.03
N ALA A 98 -22.36 -7.67 -11.27
CA ALA A 98 -21.49 -8.45 -12.16
C ALA A 98 -20.00 -8.07 -12.05
N THR A 99 -19.63 -7.06 -11.25
CA THR A 99 -18.23 -6.62 -11.15
C THR A 99 -17.39 -7.71 -10.46
N PRO A 100 -16.25 -8.13 -11.03
CA PRO A 100 -15.37 -9.11 -10.38
C PRO A 100 -14.75 -8.57 -9.08
N ALA A 101 -14.41 -9.46 -8.14
CA ALA A 101 -13.74 -9.08 -6.90
C ALA A 101 -12.34 -8.50 -7.17
N LEU A 102 -11.99 -7.42 -6.46
CA LEU A 102 -10.72 -6.72 -6.56
C LEU A 102 -10.04 -6.65 -5.20
N ILE A 103 -8.76 -6.98 -5.15
CA ILE A 103 -7.89 -6.74 -3.99
C ILE A 103 -6.75 -5.81 -4.40
N ILE A 104 -6.48 -4.81 -3.56
CA ILE A 104 -5.34 -3.90 -3.72
C ILE A 104 -4.36 -4.16 -2.57
N LEU A 105 -3.18 -4.70 -2.89
CA LEU A 105 -2.08 -4.90 -1.96
C LEU A 105 -1.18 -3.66 -1.96
N VAL A 106 -0.98 -3.06 -0.80
CA VAL A 106 -0.05 -1.95 -0.56
C VAL A 106 1.23 -2.51 0.05
N ALA A 107 2.35 -2.29 -0.62
CA ALA A 107 3.63 -2.91 -0.29
C ALA A 107 4.74 -1.88 -0.06
N TYR A 108 5.48 -2.03 1.04
CA TYR A 108 6.65 -1.19 1.34
C TYR A 108 7.89 -2.08 1.54
N ALA A 109 8.62 -2.33 0.45
CA ALA A 109 9.77 -3.20 0.51
C ALA A 109 10.87 -2.62 1.41
N PRO A 110 11.63 -3.47 2.11
CA PRO A 110 12.73 -3.01 2.95
C PRO A 110 13.87 -2.44 2.08
N THR A 111 14.53 -1.37 2.57
CA THR A 111 15.76 -0.80 1.99
C THR A 111 17.03 -1.50 2.52
N SER A 112 16.87 -2.72 3.02
CA SER A 112 17.87 -3.45 3.80
C SER A 112 19.05 -3.92 2.96
N SER A 113 20.26 -3.89 3.51
CA SER A 113 21.39 -4.63 2.91
C SER A 113 21.28 -6.13 3.19
N TYR A 114 20.52 -6.54 4.21
CA TYR A 114 20.37 -7.92 4.64
C TYR A 114 19.39 -8.68 3.72
N GLU A 115 19.92 -9.64 2.96
CA GLU A 115 19.16 -10.42 1.98
C GLU A 115 17.97 -11.15 2.61
N LYS A 116 18.11 -11.68 3.82
CA LYS A 116 17.03 -12.41 4.51
C LYS A 116 15.79 -11.54 4.78
N GLU A 117 15.94 -10.25 5.07
CA GLU A 117 14.80 -9.36 5.30
C GLU A 117 14.06 -9.09 3.97
N ILE A 118 14.82 -8.95 2.88
CA ILE A 118 14.27 -8.78 1.53
C ILE A 118 13.56 -10.06 1.09
N GLU A 119 14.20 -11.21 1.24
CA GLU A 119 13.65 -12.52 0.88
C GLU A 119 12.36 -12.81 1.65
N ALA A 120 12.36 -12.61 2.98
CA ALA A 120 11.17 -12.77 3.80
C ALA A 120 10.02 -11.88 3.33
N PHE A 121 10.30 -10.62 2.98
CA PHE A 121 9.28 -9.71 2.45
C PHE A 121 8.67 -10.21 1.13
N TYR A 122 9.48 -10.70 0.19
CA TYR A 122 8.97 -11.20 -1.09
C TYR A 122 8.24 -12.55 -0.94
N LEU A 123 8.68 -13.41 -0.02
CA LEU A 123 7.98 -14.66 0.33
C LEU A 123 6.61 -14.38 0.93
N ASP A 124 6.52 -13.42 1.86
CA ASP A 124 5.25 -12.98 2.43
C ASP A 124 4.35 -12.38 1.33
N LEU A 125 4.88 -11.50 0.47
CA LEU A 125 4.12 -10.93 -0.63
C LEU A 125 3.57 -12.01 -1.58
N GLU A 126 4.40 -12.97 -2.00
CA GLU A 126 3.99 -14.08 -2.86
C GLU A 126 2.91 -14.94 -2.18
N LYS A 127 3.09 -15.25 -0.90
CA LYS A 127 2.11 -16.00 -0.10
C LYS A 127 0.74 -15.30 -0.13
N PHE A 128 0.67 -14.01 0.21
CA PHE A 128 -0.60 -13.28 0.23
C PHE A 128 -1.19 -13.09 -1.17
N CYS A 129 -0.34 -12.91 -2.18
CA CYS A 129 -0.77 -12.93 -3.58
C CYS A 129 -1.35 -14.27 -4.03
N ARG A 130 -1.09 -15.39 -3.36
CA ARG A 130 -1.70 -16.70 -3.68
C ARG A 130 -2.95 -16.99 -2.86
N GLU A 131 -2.93 -16.68 -1.56
CA GLU A 131 -4.02 -17.00 -0.62
C GLU A 131 -5.33 -16.26 -0.92
N ASP A 132 -5.26 -15.02 -1.41
CA ASP A 132 -6.46 -14.23 -1.66
C ASP A 132 -7.20 -14.68 -2.93
N HIS A 133 -8.48 -15.05 -2.84
CA HIS A 133 -9.26 -15.48 -4.02
C HIS A 133 -10.03 -14.33 -4.67
N ALA A 134 -9.33 -13.33 -5.20
CA ALA A 134 -9.90 -12.26 -6.02
C ALA A 134 -9.61 -12.45 -7.52
N PHE A 135 -10.55 -12.02 -8.36
CA PHE A 135 -10.41 -12.09 -9.81
C PHE A 135 -9.32 -11.13 -10.32
N TYR A 136 -9.27 -9.92 -9.76
CA TYR A 136 -8.20 -8.96 -10.01
C TYR A 136 -7.42 -8.68 -8.74
N LYS A 137 -6.09 -8.63 -8.88
CA LYS A 137 -5.16 -8.21 -7.83
C LYS A 137 -4.29 -7.11 -8.37
N VAL A 138 -4.21 -6.00 -7.62
CA VAL A 138 -3.33 -4.88 -7.95
C VAL A 138 -2.35 -4.73 -6.81
N ILE A 139 -1.06 -4.79 -7.10
CA ILE A 139 0.01 -4.58 -6.12
C ILE A 139 0.62 -3.22 -6.40
N ILE A 140 0.56 -2.34 -5.41
CA ILE A 140 1.10 -0.97 -5.47
C ILE A 140 2.01 -0.73 -4.28
N GLY A 141 2.90 0.25 -4.39
CA GLY A 141 3.74 0.61 -3.27
C GLY A 141 5.12 1.11 -3.68
N ASP A 142 6.01 1.11 -2.70
CA ASP A 142 7.41 1.47 -2.88
C ASP A 142 8.26 0.20 -2.67
N PHE A 143 8.79 -0.32 -3.78
CA PHE A 143 9.58 -1.54 -3.80
C PHE A 143 11.07 -1.31 -3.55
N ASN A 144 11.51 -0.06 -3.35
CA ASN A 144 12.92 0.29 -3.11
C ASN A 144 13.91 -0.39 -4.08
N SER A 145 13.45 -0.62 -5.31
CA SER A 145 14.18 -1.37 -6.33
C SER A 145 14.26 -0.59 -7.64
N LYS A 146 15.25 -0.93 -8.45
CA LYS A 146 15.44 -0.43 -9.81
C LYS A 146 15.35 -1.61 -10.76
N ILE A 147 14.62 -1.44 -11.87
CA ILE A 147 14.71 -2.39 -12.98
C ILE A 147 16.10 -2.20 -13.60
N SER A 148 16.97 -3.20 -13.59
CA SER A 148 18.26 -3.07 -14.25
C SER A 148 18.14 -3.33 -15.75
N GLN A 149 19.12 -2.85 -16.53
CA GLN A 149 19.23 -3.26 -17.94
C GLN A 149 19.51 -4.77 -18.00
N ARG A 150 18.69 -5.46 -18.80
CA ARG A 150 18.82 -6.88 -19.09
C ARG A 150 20.04 -7.08 -20.00
N ARG A 151 21.08 -7.81 -19.54
CA ARG A 151 22.25 -8.10 -20.40
C ARG A 151 22.01 -9.33 -21.27
N THR A 152 21.20 -10.28 -20.81
CA THR A 152 20.73 -11.44 -21.61
C THR A 152 19.25 -11.72 -21.43
N PRO A 153 18.56 -12.31 -22.44
CA PRO A 153 17.14 -12.64 -22.34
C PRO A 153 16.76 -13.61 -21.21
N GLU A 154 17.67 -14.34 -20.59
CA GLU A 154 17.33 -15.18 -19.42
C GLU A 154 17.43 -14.44 -18.08
N GLU A 155 18.02 -13.24 -18.04
CA GLU A 155 18.21 -12.49 -16.79
C GLU A 155 16.94 -11.74 -16.36
N LEU A 156 16.41 -12.09 -15.18
CA LEU A 156 15.45 -11.29 -14.42
C LEU A 156 16.20 -10.53 -13.32
N HIS A 157 16.55 -9.27 -13.59
CA HIS A 157 17.30 -8.46 -12.62
C HIS A 157 16.45 -7.29 -12.06
N ILE A 158 16.03 -7.42 -10.80
CA ILE A 158 15.52 -6.33 -9.97
C ILE A 158 16.65 -5.95 -9.00
N GLY A 159 17.27 -4.78 -9.20
CA GLY A 159 18.41 -4.30 -8.40
C GLY A 159 18.01 -3.42 -7.22
N LYS A 160 18.88 -3.29 -6.21
CA LYS A 160 18.66 -2.40 -5.05
C LYS A 160 18.71 -0.93 -5.45
N HIS A 161 17.78 -0.10 -4.95
CA HIS A 161 17.92 1.36 -5.05
C HIS A 161 18.97 1.85 -4.05
N LEU A 162 20.19 2.10 -4.53
CA LEU A 162 21.19 2.86 -3.78
C LEU A 162 20.88 4.37 -3.98
N GLN A 163 20.75 5.10 -2.86
CA GLN A 163 20.66 6.56 -2.81
C GLN A 163 22.02 7.19 -3.08
#